data_AF-A0A1B6EHN2-F1
#
_entry.id   AF-A0A1B6EHN2-F1
#
_cell.length_a   1.000
_cell.length_b   1.000
_cell.length_c   1.000
_cell.angle_alpha   90.00
_cell.angle_beta   90.00
_cell.angle_gamma   90.00
#
_symmetry.space_group_name_H-M   'P 1'
#
loop_
_entity.id
_entity.type
_entity.pdbx_description
1 polymer ?
#
loop_
_entity_poly.entity_id
_entity_poly.type
_entity_poly.pdbx_seq_one_letter_code
_entity_poly.pdbx_strand_id
1 'polypeptide(L)'
;MEVLGHTFLFLAMLVADFAEAMAYPKGSMYRCQRSSPQLNDCVREGLASVISQLRAGNAELGIPSLDPIEVPHLEIRHDDPNLSVDLVMKNINIFGFTDIKLAQATTNL
;
A
#
# COMPACT_ATOMS: atom_id res chain seq x y z
N MET A 1 -31.63 45.55 -5.49
CA MET A 1 -31.82 44.20 -4.94
C MET A 1 -31.13 43.12 -5.81
N GLU A 2 -30.21 43.48 -6.71
CA GLU A 2 -29.60 42.55 -7.69
C GLU A 2 -28.19 42.09 -7.31
N VAL A 3 -27.52 42.84 -6.42
CA VAL A 3 -26.13 42.60 -5.99
C VAL A 3 -26.05 41.44 -4.98
N LEU A 4 -27.08 41.29 -4.15
CA LEU A 4 -27.13 40.25 -3.10
C LEU A 4 -27.22 38.83 -3.69
N GLY A 5 -27.91 38.69 -4.82
CA GLY A 5 -28.05 37.41 -5.54
C GLY A 5 -26.75 36.94 -6.19
N HIS A 6 -25.99 37.85 -6.80
CA HIS A 6 -24.70 37.53 -7.40
C HIS A 6 -23.64 37.17 -6.35
N THR A 7 -23.61 37.89 -5.22
CA THR A 7 -22.72 37.54 -4.10
C THR A 7 -23.04 36.16 -3.51
N PHE A 8 -24.32 35.77 -3.47
CA PHE A 8 -24.73 34.45 -2.99
C PHE A 8 -24.35 33.33 -3.98
N LEU A 9 -24.46 33.59 -5.28
CA LEU A 9 -24.04 32.69 -6.35
C LEU A 9 -22.52 32.48 -6.39
N PHE A 10 -21.75 33.56 -6.28
CA PHE A 10 -20.29 33.47 -6.19
C PHE A 10 -19.82 32.75 -4.93
N LEU A 11 -20.48 33.01 -3.79
CA LEU A 11 -20.20 32.30 -2.55
C LEU A 11 -20.52 30.80 -2.67
N ALA A 12 -21.65 30.44 -3.29
CA ALA A 12 -22.05 29.05 -3.52
C ALA A 12 -21.07 28.30 -4.45
N MET A 13 -20.54 28.97 -5.49
CA MET A 13 -19.53 28.39 -6.37
C MET A 13 -18.23 28.09 -5.62
N LEU A 14 -17.78 29.01 -4.77
CA LEU A 14 -16.58 28.84 -3.94
C LEU A 14 -16.66 27.65 -2.96
N VAL A 15 -17.86 27.26 -2.49
CA VAL A 15 -18.00 26.09 -1.59
C VAL A 15 -18.02 24.76 -2.35
N ALA A 16 -18.38 24.77 -3.64
CA ALA A 16 -18.48 23.55 -4.44
C ALA A 16 -17.10 22.96 -4.77
N ASP A 17 -16.07 23.80 -4.97
CA ASP A 17 -14.70 23.34 -5.27
C ASP A 17 -14.00 22.64 -4.08
N PHE A 18 -14.44 22.85 -2.83
CA PHE A 18 -13.83 22.20 -1.66
C PHE A 18 -14.40 20.81 -1.35
N ALA A 19 -15.45 20.37 -2.05
CA ALA A 19 -16.09 19.08 -1.78
C ALA A 19 -15.40 17.89 -2.47
N GLU A 20 -14.51 18.11 -3.45
CA GLU A 20 -13.90 17.03 -4.23
C GLU A 20 -12.51 16.57 -3.73
N ALA A 21 -12.02 17.13 -2.61
CA ALA A 21 -10.71 16.76 -2.04
C ALA A 21 -10.75 15.60 -1.01
N MET A 22 -11.84 14.83 -0.93
CA MET A 22 -12.03 13.80 0.10
C MET A 22 -12.35 12.40 -0.46
N ALA A 23 -11.87 12.08 -1.66
CA ALA A 23 -11.77 10.71 -2.11
C ALA A 23 -10.38 10.12 -1.74
N TYR A 24 -9.93 10.31 -0.50
CA TYR A 24 -8.92 9.39 0.02
C TYR A 24 -9.60 8.02 0.15
N PRO A 25 -9.04 6.94 -0.41
CA PRO A 25 -9.65 5.63 -0.31
C PRO A 25 -9.94 5.37 1.16
N LYS A 26 -11.22 5.14 1.49
CA LYS A 26 -11.69 4.78 2.83
C LYS A 26 -11.26 3.34 3.16
N GLY A 27 -9.97 3.04 2.99
CA GLY A 27 -9.33 1.93 3.66
C GLY A 27 -9.22 2.29 5.14
N SER A 28 -9.33 1.29 6.01
CA SER A 28 -9.04 1.43 7.43
C SER A 28 -7.56 1.79 7.57
N MET A 29 -7.21 3.08 7.43
CA MET A 29 -5.85 3.54 7.66
C MET A 29 -5.52 3.21 9.10
N TYR A 30 -4.70 2.17 9.27
CA TYR A 30 -4.34 1.70 10.58
C TYR A 30 -3.41 2.75 11.20
N ARG A 31 -3.94 3.52 12.15
CA ARG A 31 -3.21 4.63 12.74
C ARG A 31 -2.53 4.18 14.02
N CYS A 32 -1.24 4.42 14.10
CA CYS A 32 -0.44 4.19 15.30
C CYS A 32 0.04 5.50 15.90
N GLN A 33 -0.13 5.64 17.22
CA GLN A 33 0.36 6.80 17.93
C GLN A 33 1.86 6.65 18.21
N ARG A 34 2.67 7.60 17.72
CA ARG A 34 4.14 7.57 17.80
C ARG A 34 4.68 7.43 19.22
N SER A 35 4.01 8.07 20.19
CA SER A 35 4.41 8.07 21.60
C SER A 35 3.91 6.86 22.39
N SER A 36 3.17 5.95 21.76
CA SER A 36 2.63 4.78 22.45
C SER A 36 3.74 3.81 22.84
N PRO A 37 3.73 3.26 24.07
CA PRO A 37 4.66 2.19 24.45
C PRO A 37 4.44 0.90 23.64
N GLN A 38 3.29 0.74 22.98
CA GLN A 38 2.93 -0.42 22.15
C GLN A 38 3.04 -0.14 20.65
N LEU A 39 3.84 0.86 20.27
CA LEU A 39 3.96 1.27 18.86
C LEU A 39 4.37 0.11 17.94
N ASN A 40 5.32 -0.72 18.36
CA ASN A 40 5.79 -1.87 17.59
C ASN A 40 4.64 -2.84 17.25
N ASP A 41 3.83 -3.19 18.25
CA ASP A 41 2.70 -4.11 18.07
C ASP A 41 1.61 -3.49 17.20
N CYS A 42 1.32 -2.20 17.42
CA CYS A 42 0.43 -1.43 16.58
C CYS A 42 0.88 -1.49 15.12
N VAL A 43 2.12 -1.14 14.82
CA VAL A 43 2.64 -1.14 13.44
C VAL A 43 2.60 -2.55 12.84
N ARG A 44 2.93 -3.58 13.62
CA ARG A 44 2.85 -4.98 13.18
C ARG A 44 1.43 -5.36 12.76
N GLU A 45 0.43 -5.04 13.57
CA GLU A 45 -0.98 -5.35 13.27
C GLU A 45 -1.51 -4.52 12.09
N GLY A 46 -1.09 -3.26 12.01
CA GLY A 46 -1.44 -2.40 10.88
C GLY A 46 -0.89 -2.87 9.56
N LEU A 47 0.39 -3.27 9.53
CA LEU A 47 1.01 -3.85 8.35
C LEU A 47 0.31 -5.14 7.92
N ALA A 48 -0.02 -6.03 8.87
CA ALA A 48 -0.74 -7.26 8.55
C ALA A 48 -2.10 -6.98 7.90
N SER A 49 -2.85 -6.01 8.42
CA SER A 49 -4.12 -5.59 7.85
C SER A 49 -3.96 -5.00 6.46
N VAL A 50 -3.01 -4.07 6.28
CA VAL A 50 -2.76 -3.39 4.99
C VAL A 50 -2.30 -4.38 3.92
N ILE A 51 -1.37 -5.28 4.22
CA ILE A 51 -0.87 -6.29 3.28
C ILE A 51 -2.03 -7.17 2.77
N SER A 52 -2.94 -7.58 3.66
CA SER A 52 -4.11 -8.40 3.27
C SER A 52 -5.05 -7.66 2.32
N GLN A 53 -5.24 -6.35 2.50
CA GLN A 53 -6.12 -5.51 1.68
C GLN A 53 -5.52 -5.22 0.31
N LEU A 54 -4.20 -5.25 0.18
CA LEU A 54 -3.46 -4.97 -1.05
C LEU A 54 -3.22 -6.21 -1.92
N ARG A 55 -4.00 -7.28 -1.75
CA ARG A 55 -3.88 -8.51 -2.56
C ARG A 55 -3.85 -8.24 -4.06
N ALA A 56 -4.81 -7.50 -4.57
CA ALA A 56 -4.89 -7.13 -5.98
C ALA A 56 -4.03 -5.89 -6.34
N GLY A 57 -3.26 -5.36 -5.40
CA GLY A 57 -2.53 -4.11 -5.55
C GLY A 57 -3.43 -2.87 -5.44
N ASN A 58 -2.86 -1.72 -5.82
CA ASN A 58 -3.55 -0.44 -5.95
C ASN A 58 -2.83 0.40 -7.00
N ALA A 59 -3.43 0.54 -8.18
CA ALA A 59 -2.84 1.27 -9.31
C ALA A 59 -2.66 2.78 -9.03
N GLU A 60 -3.57 3.40 -8.28
CA GLU A 60 -3.50 4.83 -7.94
C GLU A 60 -2.30 5.15 -7.05
N LEU A 61 -1.91 4.18 -6.20
CA LEU A 61 -0.73 4.27 -5.33
C LEU A 61 0.53 3.66 -5.96
N GLY A 62 0.46 3.16 -7.21
CA GLY A 62 1.58 2.47 -7.87
C GLY A 62 1.94 1.12 -7.25
N ILE A 63 1.03 0.50 -6.50
CA ILE A 63 1.23 -0.80 -5.85
C ILE A 63 0.78 -1.90 -6.82
N PRO A 64 1.66 -2.80 -7.27
CA PRO A 64 1.30 -3.91 -8.14
C PRO A 64 0.50 -4.98 -7.36
N SER A 65 -0.03 -5.98 -8.08
CA SER A 65 -0.61 -7.16 -7.44
C SER A 65 0.40 -7.81 -6.50
N LEU A 66 -0.03 -8.07 -5.25
CA LEU A 66 0.78 -8.73 -4.24
C LEU A 66 0.46 -10.23 -4.12
N ASP A 67 -0.64 -10.68 -4.71
CA ASP A 67 -0.99 -12.10 -4.79
C ASP A 67 -1.88 -12.38 -6.02
N PRO A 68 -1.35 -13.03 -7.08
CA PRO A 68 0.03 -13.47 -7.22
C PRO A 68 1.02 -12.31 -7.43
N ILE A 69 2.27 -12.53 -7.03
CA ILE A 69 3.42 -11.74 -7.50
C ILE A 69 3.93 -12.40 -8.78
N GLU A 70 3.95 -11.62 -9.86
CA GLU A 70 4.42 -12.08 -11.17
C GLU A 70 5.89 -11.69 -11.35
N VAL A 71 6.76 -12.68 -11.52
CA VAL A 71 8.18 -12.48 -11.84
C VAL A 71 8.44 -13.03 -13.25
N PRO A 72 8.59 -12.16 -14.27
CA PRO A 72 8.68 -12.60 -15.65
C PRO A 72 9.95 -13.40 -15.95
N HIS A 73 11.03 -13.11 -15.24
CA HIS A 73 12.34 -13.73 -15.46
C HIS A 73 13.19 -13.67 -14.19
N LEU A 74 13.77 -14.79 -13.79
CA LEU A 74 14.69 -14.91 -12.65
C LEU A 74 15.86 -15.80 -13.05
N GLU A 75 17.06 -15.26 -12.93
CA GLU A 75 18.31 -15.99 -13.14
C GLU A 75 19.07 -16.09 -11.82
N ILE A 76 19.44 -17.30 -11.45
CA ILE A 76 20.25 -17.59 -10.26
C ILE A 76 21.47 -18.35 -10.74
N ARG A 77 22.65 -17.77 -10.51
CA ARG A 77 23.93 -18.41 -10.79
C ARG A 77 24.63 -18.74 -9.48
N HIS A 78 24.91 -20.02 -9.29
CA HIS A 78 25.70 -20.51 -8.17
C HIS A 78 26.99 -21.11 -8.71
N ASP A 79 28.12 -20.63 -8.21
CA ASP A 79 29.44 -21.11 -8.61
C ASP A 79 30.24 -21.46 -7.36
N ASP A 80 30.58 -22.74 -7.24
CA ASP A 80 31.43 -23.30 -6.19
C ASP A 80 32.54 -24.14 -6.85
N PRO A 81 33.73 -24.29 -6.26
CA PRO A 81 34.87 -24.98 -6.88
C PRO A 81 34.57 -26.38 -7.44
N ASN A 82 33.56 -27.07 -6.91
CA ASN A 82 33.20 -28.42 -7.35
C ASN A 82 31.86 -28.50 -8.08
N LEU A 83 31.11 -27.40 -8.17
CA LEU A 83 29.78 -27.38 -8.77
C LEU A 83 29.37 -25.97 -9.21
N SER A 84 29.09 -25.82 -10.50
CA SER A 84 28.45 -24.64 -11.07
C SER A 84 27.01 -24.97 -11.50
N VAL A 85 26.05 -24.14 -11.09
CA VAL A 85 24.62 -24.28 -11.41
C VAL A 85 24.07 -22.95 -11.90
N ASP A 86 23.52 -22.96 -13.11
CA ASP A 86 22.74 -21.87 -13.68
C ASP A 86 21.26 -22.24 -13.71
N LEU A 87 20.44 -21.52 -12.95
CA LEU A 87 18.99 -21.68 -12.90
C LEU A 87 18.31 -20.49 -13.57
N VAL A 88 17.59 -20.75 -14.66
CA VAL A 88 16.78 -19.75 -15.38
C VAL A 88 15.32 -20.13 -15.26
N MET A 89 14.52 -19.25 -14.67
CA MET A 89 13.08 -19.41 -14.49
C MET A 89 12.34 -18.26 -15.16
N LYS A 90 11.23 -18.58 -15.85
CA LYS A 90 10.41 -17.61 -16.59
C LYS A 90 8.96 -17.73 -16.17
N ASN A 91 8.25 -16.60 -16.16
CA ASN A 91 6.82 -16.51 -15.86
C ASN A 91 6.45 -17.16 -14.52
N ILE A 92 7.17 -16.79 -13.47
CA ILE A 92 6.96 -17.31 -12.12
C ILE A 92 5.78 -16.57 -11.50
N ASN A 93 4.87 -17.33 -10.88
CA ASN A 93 3.80 -16.79 -10.05
C ASN A 93 4.04 -17.24 -8.61
N ILE A 94 4.19 -16.27 -7.70
CA ILE A 94 4.36 -16.52 -6.27
C ILE A 94 3.03 -16.21 -5.58
N PHE A 95 2.50 -17.20 -4.87
CA PHE A 95 1.22 -17.12 -4.17
C PHE A 95 1.40 -17.13 -2.65
N GLY A 96 0.42 -16.57 -1.94
CA GLY A 96 0.33 -16.61 -0.47
C GLY A 96 1.14 -15.52 0.24
N PHE A 97 1.70 -14.56 -0.49
CA PHE A 97 2.41 -13.43 0.11
C PHE A 97 1.48 -12.55 0.96
N THR A 98 0.18 -12.48 0.60
CA THR A 98 -0.79 -11.74 1.42
C THR A 98 -1.28 -12.48 2.66
N ASP A 99 -0.98 -13.77 2.78
CA ASP A 99 -1.38 -14.61 3.91
C ASP A 99 -0.27 -14.73 4.98
N ILE A 100 0.80 -13.96 4.85
CA ILE A 100 1.94 -13.99 5.78
C ILE A 100 1.53 -13.56 7.20
N LYS A 101 2.16 -14.20 8.19
CA LYS A 101 2.08 -13.77 9.59
C LYS A 101 3.32 -12.96 9.94
N LEU A 102 3.12 -11.67 10.24
CA LEU A 102 4.21 -10.81 10.68
C LEU A 102 4.65 -11.20 12.09
N ALA A 103 5.88 -11.71 12.19
CA ALA A 103 6.47 -12.15 13.44
C ALA A 103 6.77 -10.97 14.38
N GLN A 104 7.39 -9.91 13.85
CA GLN A 104 7.79 -8.75 14.63
C GLN A 104 7.87 -7.50 13.75
N ALA A 105 7.64 -6.33 14.35
CA ALA A 105 7.99 -5.04 13.78
C ALA A 105 8.77 -4.23 14.82
N THR A 106 9.81 -3.53 14.38
CA THR A 106 10.65 -2.69 15.25
C THR A 106 10.72 -1.28 14.68
N THR A 107 10.27 -0.30 15.46
CA THR A 107 10.35 1.11 15.12
C THR A 107 11.50 1.77 15.87
N ASN A 108 12.43 2.40 15.15
CA ASN A 108 13.49 3.25 15.72
C ASN A 108 13.12 4.71 15.42
N LEU A 109 12.54 5.40 16.39
CA LEU A 109 11.87 6.68 16.22
C LEU A 109 12.50 7.82 17.00
#